data_AF-A0A061DEL0-F1
#
_entry.id   AF-A0A061DEL0-F1
#
_cell.length_a   1.000
_cell.length_b   1.000
_cell.length_c   1.000
_cell.angle_alpha   90.00
_cell.angle_beta   90.00
_cell.angle_gamma   90.00
#
_symmetry.space_group_name_H-M   'P 1'
#
loop_
_entity.id
_entity.type
_entity.pdbx_description
1 polymer ?
#
loop_
_entity_poly.entity_id
_entity_poly.type
_entity_poly.pdbx_seq_one_letter_code
_entity_poly.pdbx_strand_id
1 'polypeptide(L)'
;MIFTSLTRYHWHYKTWQRLTAGYLRTFAKNRLPNNELIGYVINDKHPKSIRVACDRYMYVVRYKKTFRMTKKVWAHDEHKEAKLGDIVRVQPLGYRIGPWKTYVLSRVLHVQDPYLRDEENKDSFS
;
A
#
# COMPACT_ATOMS: atom_id res chain seq x y z
N MET A 1 15.55 30.14 -45.88
CA MET A 1 15.95 30.24 -44.46
C MET A 1 14.75 29.85 -43.61
N ILE A 2 14.72 28.62 -43.11
CA ILE A 2 13.65 28.17 -42.21
C ILE A 2 14.07 28.57 -40.79
N PHE A 3 13.32 29.49 -40.18
CA PHE A 3 13.49 29.86 -38.78
C PHE A 3 13.28 28.63 -37.90
N THR A 4 14.36 28.13 -37.31
CA THR A 4 14.31 27.17 -36.22
C THR A 4 13.72 27.88 -34.99
N SER A 5 12.42 27.74 -34.75
CA SER A 5 11.86 28.09 -33.44
C SER A 5 12.15 26.98 -32.43
N LEU A 6 13.44 26.78 -32.13
CA LEU A 6 13.83 25.93 -31.04
C LEU A 6 13.61 26.67 -29.72
N THR A 7 12.85 26.00 -28.85
CA THR A 7 12.74 26.18 -27.41
C THR A 7 11.71 27.21 -26.89
N ARG A 8 10.46 26.77 -26.79
CA ARG A 8 9.74 27.05 -25.54
C ARG A 8 10.18 26.01 -24.51
N TYR A 9 11.28 26.30 -23.83
CA TYR A 9 11.59 25.71 -22.54
C TYR A 9 10.38 25.93 -21.64
N HIS A 10 9.49 24.95 -21.60
CA HIS A 10 8.48 24.87 -20.58
C HIS A 10 9.27 24.60 -19.29
N TRP A 11 9.57 25.67 -18.58
CA TRP A 11 10.11 25.73 -17.22
C TRP A 11 9.15 24.99 -16.30
N HIS A 12 9.12 23.68 -16.43
CA HIS A 12 8.27 22.83 -15.65
C HIS A 12 9.19 22.19 -14.64
N TYR A 13 9.18 22.74 -13.43
CA TYR A 13 9.73 22.14 -12.21
C TYR A 13 9.53 20.60 -12.13
N LYS A 14 8.49 20.07 -12.79
CA LYS A 14 8.17 18.65 -12.98
C LYS A 14 9.18 17.83 -13.83
N THR A 15 9.86 18.41 -14.83
CA THR A 15 10.90 17.70 -15.62
C THR A 15 12.23 17.65 -14.87
N TRP A 16 12.58 18.73 -14.15
CA TRP A 16 13.73 18.77 -13.24
C TRP A 16 13.55 17.81 -12.05
N GLN A 17 12.35 17.71 -11.46
CA GLN A 17 12.06 16.68 -10.45
C GLN A 17 12.22 15.26 -10.98
N ARG A 18 11.79 14.98 -12.22
CA ARG A 18 11.92 13.65 -12.83
C ARG A 18 13.38 13.24 -13.04
N LEU A 19 14.22 14.15 -13.54
CA LEU A 19 15.63 13.87 -13.80
C LEU A 19 16.49 13.87 -12.51
N THR A 20 16.10 14.63 -11.48
CA THR A 20 16.93 14.81 -10.28
C THR A 20 16.42 14.02 -9.06
N ALA A 21 15.12 13.74 -8.90
CA ALA A 21 14.55 13.15 -7.68
C ALA A 21 14.25 11.65 -7.77
N GLY A 22 14.08 11.09 -8.97
CA GLY A 22 13.84 9.65 -9.17
C GLY A 22 15.06 8.81 -8.78
N TYR A 23 16.26 9.28 -9.11
CA TYR A 23 17.53 8.60 -8.79
C TYR A 23 17.94 8.80 -7.32
N LEU A 24 17.50 9.89 -6.69
CA LEU A 24 17.78 10.16 -5.28
C LEU A 24 16.92 9.33 -4.33
N ARG A 25 15.92 8.60 -4.80
CA ARG A 25 14.98 7.83 -3.96
C ARG A 25 14.96 6.37 -4.38
N THR A 26 15.53 5.49 -3.57
CA THR A 26 15.49 4.04 -3.80
C THR A 26 14.63 3.37 -2.73
N PHE A 27 13.63 2.58 -3.13
CA PHE A 27 12.86 1.80 -2.16
C PHE A 27 13.72 0.65 -1.65
N ALA A 28 13.72 0.43 -0.33
CA ALA A 28 14.35 -0.75 0.23
C ALA A 28 13.66 -1.99 -0.34
N LYS A 29 14.45 -2.95 -0.84
CA LYS A 29 13.92 -4.22 -1.36
C LYS A 29 13.22 -4.95 -0.23
N ASN A 30 11.99 -5.39 -0.50
CA ASN A 30 11.25 -6.21 0.43
C ASN A 30 11.90 -7.59 0.53
N ARG A 31 12.20 -8.05 1.76
CA ARG A 31 12.78 -9.37 2.02
C ARG A 31 11.73 -10.44 2.39
N LEU A 32 10.47 -10.04 2.50
CA LEU A 32 9.38 -10.98 2.79
C LEU A 32 9.14 -11.89 1.57
N PRO A 33 8.73 -13.15 1.80
CA PRO A 33 8.37 -14.06 0.71
C PRO A 33 7.28 -13.44 -0.15
N ASN A 34 7.29 -13.76 -1.45
CA ASN A 34 6.31 -13.26 -2.43
C ASN A 34 6.12 -11.73 -2.48
N ASN A 35 7.10 -10.96 -2.00
CA ASN A 35 7.00 -9.50 -1.84
C ASN A 35 5.81 -9.04 -0.98
N GLU A 36 5.39 -9.85 -0.01
CA GLU A 36 4.32 -9.53 0.94
C GLU A 36 4.54 -8.22 1.70
N LEU A 37 3.50 -7.43 1.90
CA LEU A 37 3.56 -6.21 2.70
C LEU A 37 2.89 -6.43 4.06
N ILE A 38 3.43 -5.82 5.10
CA ILE A 38 2.81 -5.78 6.42
C ILE A 38 2.19 -4.41 6.63
N GLY A 39 0.98 -4.38 7.19
CA GLY A 39 0.26 -3.16 7.47
C GLY A 39 -0.90 -3.38 8.42
N TYR A 40 -1.62 -2.32 8.73
CA TYR A 40 -2.85 -2.38 9.54
C TYR A 40 -4.08 -2.08 8.69
N VAL A 41 -5.22 -2.64 9.09
CA VAL A 41 -6.50 -2.43 8.39
C VAL A 41 -7.08 -1.07 8.77
N ILE A 42 -7.33 -0.25 7.75
CA ILE A 42 -7.95 1.08 7.88
C ILE A 42 -9.46 1.00 7.68
N ASN A 43 -9.93 0.10 6.81
CA ASN A 43 -11.34 -0.01 6.46
C ASN A 43 -11.71 -1.46 6.10
N ASP A 44 -12.73 -1.97 6.78
CA ASP A 44 -13.34 -3.31 6.58
C ASP A 44 -14.86 -3.20 6.25
N LYS A 45 -15.33 -2.05 5.79
CA LYS A 45 -16.76 -1.87 5.47
C LYS A 45 -17.21 -2.61 4.20
N HIS A 46 -16.29 -3.20 3.43
CA HIS A 46 -16.61 -3.82 2.15
C HIS A 46 -16.64 -5.34 2.30
N PRO A 47 -17.59 -6.04 1.66
CA PRO A 47 -17.89 -7.43 1.98
C PRO A 47 -16.75 -8.42 1.68
N LYS A 48 -15.97 -8.19 0.63
CA LYS A 48 -14.85 -9.06 0.20
C LYS A 48 -13.53 -8.30 0.07
N SER A 49 -13.38 -7.21 0.82
CA SER A 49 -12.25 -6.29 0.61
C SER A 49 -11.94 -5.47 1.82
N ILE A 50 -10.64 -5.35 2.06
CA ILE A 50 -10.09 -4.54 3.12
C ILE A 50 -9.14 -3.49 2.53
N ARG A 51 -9.09 -2.33 3.16
CA ARG A 51 -8.12 -1.28 2.85
C ARG A 51 -7.03 -1.29 3.90
N VAL A 52 -5.79 -1.51 3.47
CA VAL A 52 -4.64 -1.71 4.36
C VAL A 52 -3.63 -0.58 4.16
N ALA A 53 -3.12 -0.03 5.25
CA ALA A 53 -1.97 0.88 5.26
C ALA A 53 -0.70 0.06 5.53
N CYS A 54 0.11 -0.14 4.49
CA CYS A 54 1.36 -0.86 4.60
C CYS A 54 2.54 0.10 4.75
N ASP A 55 3.47 -0.25 5.61
CA ASP A 55 4.72 0.48 5.73
C ASP A 55 5.69 0.11 4.60
N ARG A 56 6.33 1.12 4.02
CA ARG A 56 7.44 0.97 3.07
C ARG A 56 8.57 1.90 3.47
N TYR A 57 9.79 1.44 3.24
CA TYR A 57 10.98 2.23 3.49
C TYR A 57 11.59 2.69 2.16
N MET A 58 11.93 3.97 2.11
CA MET A 58 12.55 4.62 0.97
C MET A 58 13.83 5.29 1.43
N TYR A 59 14.95 4.87 0.87
CA TYR A 59 16.24 5.50 1.06
C TYR A 59 16.33 6.75 0.19
N VAL A 60 16.72 7.88 0.79
CA VAL A 60 16.94 9.13 0.08
C VAL A 60 18.44 9.41 0.02
N VAL A 61 19.04 9.26 -1.15
CA VAL A 61 20.48 9.40 -1.43
C VAL A 61 21.01 10.75 -0.96
N ARG A 62 20.28 11.84 -1.23
CA ARG A 62 20.68 13.20 -0.80
C ARG A 62 20.93 13.28 0.70
N TYR A 63 20.09 12.64 1.49
CA TYR A 63 20.17 12.68 2.95
C TYR A 63 20.88 11.46 3.54
N LYS A 64 21.23 10.47 2.72
CA LYS A 64 21.77 9.16 3.12
C LYS A 64 20.99 8.50 4.26
N LYS A 65 19.65 8.70 4.27
CA LYS A 65 18.75 8.24 5.34
C LYS A 65 17.54 7.51 4.76
N THR A 66 17.03 6.54 5.50
CA THR A 66 15.79 5.83 5.20
C THR A 66 14.60 6.56 5.81
N PHE A 67 13.55 6.73 5.01
CA PHE A 67 12.29 7.34 5.43
C PHE A 67 11.17 6.31 5.35
N ARG A 68 10.28 6.31 6.34
CA ARG A 68 9.05 5.52 6.33
C ARG A 68 7.99 6.23 5.51
N MET A 69 7.35 5.49 4.61
CA MET A 69 6.27 5.92 3.73
C MET A 69 5.12 4.93 3.83
N THR A 70 3.90 5.43 3.88
CA THR A 70 2.72 4.57 3.93
C THR A 70 2.16 4.35 2.53
N LYS A 71 2.01 3.09 2.13
CA LYS A 71 1.32 2.69 0.91
C LYS A 71 -0.06 2.15 1.28
N LYS A 72 -1.12 2.77 0.76
CA LYS A 72 -2.49 2.27 0.93
C LYS A 72 -2.81 1.30 -0.20
N VAL A 73 -3.28 0.10 0.14
CA VAL A 73 -3.62 -0.94 -0.83
C VAL A 73 -4.99 -1.52 -0.54
N TRP A 74 -5.64 -2.02 -1.57
CA TRP A 74 -6.84 -2.83 -1.44
C TRP A 74 -6.45 -4.30 -1.53
N ALA A 75 -6.79 -5.04 -0.49
CA ALA A 75 -6.62 -6.49 -0.45
C ALA A 75 -7.98 -7.17 -0.55
N HIS A 76 -8.01 -8.27 -1.29
CA HIS A 76 -9.13 -9.18 -1.36
C HIS A 76 -9.08 -10.12 -0.15
N ASP A 77 -10.21 -10.24 0.54
CA ASP A 77 -10.43 -11.09 1.70
C ASP A 77 -11.79 -11.77 1.48
N GLU A 78 -11.82 -13.09 1.38
CA GLU A 78 -13.04 -13.85 1.03
C GLU A 78 -13.88 -14.18 2.24
N HIS A 79 -13.22 -14.45 3.37
CA HIS A 79 -13.86 -14.92 4.60
C HIS A 79 -14.05 -13.79 5.63
N LYS A 80 -13.66 -12.56 5.28
CA LYS A 80 -13.74 -11.37 6.15
C LYS A 80 -13.05 -11.63 7.50
N GLU A 81 -11.85 -12.20 7.41
CA GLU A 81 -11.08 -12.63 8.59
C GLU A 81 -10.48 -11.44 9.34
N ALA A 82 -10.12 -10.39 8.61
CA ALA A 82 -9.44 -9.24 9.17
C ALA A 82 -10.43 -8.13 9.54
N LYS A 83 -10.38 -7.68 10.81
CA LYS A 83 -11.19 -6.55 11.29
C LYS A 83 -10.40 -5.25 11.24
N LEU A 84 -11.10 -4.15 11.52
CA LEU A 84 -10.49 -2.82 11.61
C LEU A 84 -9.41 -2.80 12.71
N GLY A 85 -8.24 -2.25 12.39
CA GLY A 85 -7.12 -2.14 13.33
C GLY A 85 -6.19 -3.36 13.40
N ASP A 86 -6.58 -4.51 12.85
CA ASP A 86 -5.75 -5.71 12.83
C ASP A 86 -4.46 -5.50 12.01
N ILE A 87 -3.36 -6.13 12.44
CA ILE A 87 -2.10 -6.16 11.71
C ILE A 87 -2.12 -7.38 10.79
N VAL A 88 -1.96 -7.12 9.50
CA VAL A 88 -2.12 -8.12 8.43
C VAL A 88 -0.91 -8.19 7.51
N ARG A 89 -0.69 -9.38 6.95
CA ARG A 89 0.17 -9.60 5.78
C ARG A 89 -0.69 -9.65 4.53
N VAL A 90 -0.31 -8.85 3.54
CA VAL A 90 -0.96 -8.82 2.23
C VAL A 90 0.04 -9.16 1.14
N GLN A 91 -0.34 -10.08 0.27
CA GLN A 91 0.50 -10.51 -0.85
C GLN A 91 0.08 -9.79 -2.13
N PRO A 92 1.01 -9.18 -2.90
CA PRO A 92 0.68 -8.68 -4.23
C PRO A 92 0.37 -9.84 -5.17
N LEU A 93 -0.71 -9.70 -5.93
CA LEU A 93 -1.01 -10.57 -7.06
C LEU A 93 -0.39 -10.01 -8.34
N GLY A 94 0.00 -10.89 -9.25
CA GLY A 94 0.47 -10.53 -10.59
C GLY A 94 -0.65 -10.03 -11.51
N TYR A 95 -1.91 -10.25 -11.12
CA TYR A 95 -3.11 -9.80 -11.82
C TYR A 95 -4.01 -8.98 -10.89
N ARG A 96 -5.04 -8.38 -11.48
CA ARG A 96 -5.99 -7.50 -10.79
C ARG A 96 -7.33 -8.22 -10.63
N ILE A 97 -7.80 -8.41 -9.40
CA ILE A 97 -9.12 -9.03 -9.11
C ILE A 97 -10.26 -8.03 -9.42
N GLY A 98 -10.00 -6.74 -9.23
CA GLY A 98 -10.90 -5.65 -9.57
C GLY A 98 -10.13 -4.34 -9.64
N PRO A 99 -10.73 -3.22 -10.10
CA PRO A 99 -10.03 -2.00 -10.49
C PRO A 99 -8.98 -1.49 -9.50
N TRP A 100 -9.15 -1.74 -8.20
CA TRP A 100 -8.20 -1.35 -7.16
C TRP A 100 -7.57 -2.52 -6.40
N LYS A 101 -8.10 -3.74 -6.55
CA LYS A 101 -7.72 -4.95 -5.82
C LYS A 101 -6.58 -5.66 -6.53
N THR A 102 -5.36 -5.40 -6.05
CA THR A 102 -4.12 -6.01 -6.57
C THR A 102 -3.44 -6.88 -5.51
N TYR A 103 -4.01 -6.96 -4.31
CA TYR A 103 -3.46 -7.72 -3.20
C TYR A 103 -4.48 -8.74 -2.71
N VAL A 104 -4.01 -9.80 -2.07
CA VAL A 104 -4.84 -10.73 -1.30
C VAL A 104 -4.36 -10.75 0.15
N LEU A 105 -5.28 -10.98 1.07
CA LEU A 105 -4.95 -11.25 2.46
C LEU A 105 -4.21 -12.60 2.55
N SER A 106 -3.00 -12.61 3.12
CA SER A 106 -2.20 -13.83 3.31
C SER A 106 -2.38 -14.38 4.72
N ARG A 107 -2.27 -13.50 5.73
CA ARG A 107 -2.40 -13.88 7.14
C ARG A 107 -2.70 -12.68 8.02
N VAL A 108 -3.54 -12.87 9.04
CA VAL A 108 -3.67 -11.95 10.18
C VAL A 108 -2.56 -12.24 11.19
N LEU A 109 -1.70 -11.25 11.46
CA LEU A 109 -0.56 -11.40 12.38
C LEU A 109 -0.93 -11.11 13.82
N HIS A 110 -1.68 -10.03 14.04
CA HIS A 110 -2.09 -9.58 15.36
C HIS A 110 -3.48 -8.99 15.29
N VAL A 111 -4.34 -9.44 16.20
CA VAL A 111 -5.71 -8.98 16.34
C VAL A 111 -5.73 -7.92 17.43
N GLN A 112 -6.28 -6.73 17.14
CA GLN A 112 -6.24 -5.61 18.08
C GLN A 112 -7.11 -5.86 19.32
N ASP A 113 -8.34 -6.36 19.13
CA ASP A 113 -9.26 -6.71 20.21
C ASP A 113 -10.01 -8.01 19.85
N PRO A 114 -9.66 -9.15 20.46
CA PRO A 114 -10.27 -10.43 20.14
C PRO A 114 -11.72 -10.54 20.67
N TYR A 115 -12.09 -9.81 21.73
CA TYR A 115 -13.37 -9.99 22.42
C TYR A 115 -14.55 -9.35 21.69
N LEU A 116 -14.30 -8.29 20.90
CA LEU A 116 -15.32 -7.69 20.02
C LEU A 116 -15.84 -8.67 18.94
N ARG A 117 -15.16 -9.80 18.71
CA ARG A 117 -15.66 -10.85 17.81
C ARG A 117 -16.83 -11.62 18.39
N ASP A 118 -16.85 -11.79 19.70
CA ASP A 118 -17.83 -12.63 20.38
C ASP A 118 -19.15 -11.90 20.60
N GLU A 119 -19.14 -10.56 20.68
CA GLU A 119 -20.35 -9.76 20.92
C GLU A 119 -21.22 -9.63 19.65
N GLU A 120 -20.63 -9.38 18.47
CA GLU A 120 -21.38 -9.36 17.20
C GLU A 120 -22.07 -10.70 16.90
N ASN A 121 -21.47 -11.81 17.34
CA ASN A 121 -22.05 -13.14 17.20
C ASN A 121 -23.19 -13.41 18.21
N LYS A 122 -23.31 -12.65 19.31
CA LYS A 122 -24.41 -12.82 20.28
C LYS A 122 -25.67 -12.06 19.84
N ASP A 123 -25.50 -10.87 19.27
CA ASP A 123 -26.60 -10.04 18.78
C ASP A 123 -27.33 -10.66 17.58
N SER A 124 -26.68 -11.58 16.85
CA SER A 124 -27.27 -12.26 15.70
C SER A 124 -28.19 -13.44 16.06
N PHE A 125 -28.24 -13.84 17.33
CA PHE A 125 -29.12 -14.92 17.84
C PHE A 125 -30.22 -14.42 18.81
N SER A 126 -30.36 -13.10 18.97
CA SER A 126 -31.39 -12.44 19.77
C SER A 126 -32.47 -11.84 18.87
#